data_AF-A0A523I8V5-F1
#
_entry.id   AF-A0A523I8V5-F1
#
_cell.length_a   1.000
_cell.length_b   1.000
_cell.length_c   1.000
_cell.angle_alpha   90.00
_cell.angle_beta   90.00
_cell.angle_gamma   90.00
#
_symmetry.space_group_name_H-M   'P 1'
#
loop_
_entity.id
_entity.type
_entity.pdbx_description
1 polymer ?
#
loop_
_entity_poly.entity_id
_entity_poly.type
_entity_poly.pdbx_seq_one_letter_code
_entity_poly.pdbx_strand_id
1 'polypeptide(L)' 'MQIIDRVGGGDAFAGALIFALLSKKNAKDALQFAVAASCLKQTIPGDFNLVSAEE' A
#
# COMPACT_ATOMS: atom_id res chain seq x y z
N MET A 1 -1.38 -6.58 -13.66
CA MET A 1 -2.22 -5.93 -12.64
C MET A 1 -3.29 -5.14 -13.37
N GLN A 2 -4.57 -5.43 -13.14
CA GLN A 2 -5.67 -4.65 -13.69
C GLN A 2 -6.23 -3.75 -12.59
N ILE A 3 -6.47 -2.48 -12.89
CA ILE A 3 -7.07 -1.54 -11.95
C ILE A 3 -8.57 -1.85 -11.89
N ILE A 4 -9.02 -2.29 -10.72
CA ILE A 4 -10.43 -2.59 -10.43
C ILE A 4 -11.10 -1.40 -9.77
N ASP A 5 -10.42 -0.75 -8.82
CA ASP A 5 -10.92 0.43 -8.12
C ASP A 5 -9.77 1.34 -7.69
N ARG A 6 -9.93 2.64 -7.85
CA ARG A 6 -8.91 3.64 -7.49
C ARG A 6 -9.16 4.30 -6.13
N VAL A 7 -10.35 4.14 -5.57
CA VAL A 7 -10.70 4.70 -4.26
C VAL A 7 -9.92 3.96 -3.16
N GLY A 8 -9.47 4.71 -2.14
CA GLY A 8 -8.64 4.19 -1.05
C GLY A 8 -7.17 3.92 -1.40
N GLY A 9 -6.74 4.10 -2.66
CA GLY A 9 -5.33 3.88 -3.05
C GLY A 9 -4.34 4.84 -2.37
N GLY A 10 -4.77 6.08 -2.11
CA GLY A 10 -3.98 7.08 -1.38
C GLY A 10 -3.88 6.78 0.11
N ASP A 11 -4.98 6.38 0.73
CA ASP A 11 -5.02 6.00 2.15
C ASP A 11 -4.20 4.74 2.40
N ALA A 12 -4.28 3.76 1.48
CA ALA A 12 -3.44 2.57 1.47
C ALA A 12 -1.95 2.93 1.38
N PHE A 13 -1.57 3.86 0.49
CA PHE A 13 -0.20 4.34 0.37
C PHE A 13 0.28 5.00 1.67
N ALA A 14 -0.50 5.94 2.22
CA ALA A 14 -0.14 6.68 3.41
C ALA A 14 0.01 5.77 4.64
N GLY A 15 -0.95 4.85 4.85
CA GLY A 15 -0.90 3.87 5.94
C GLY A 15 0.30 2.93 5.80
N ALA A 16 0.55 2.41 4.60
CA ALA A 16 1.70 1.55 4.33
C ALA A 16 3.04 2.29 4.48
N LEU A 17 3.09 3.58 4.11
CA LEU A 17 4.30 4.39 4.26
C LEU A 17 4.63 4.64 5.73
N ILE A 18 3.63 4.99 6.55
CA ILE A 18 3.83 5.16 8.00
C ILE A 18 4.33 3.85 8.62
N PHE A 19 3.69 2.73 8.31
CA PHE A 19 4.12 1.41 8.78
C PHE A 19 5.55 1.08 8.36
N ALA A 20 5.89 1.33 7.09
CA ALA A 20 7.19 0.97 6.56
C ALA A 20 8.32 1.89 7.04
N LEU A 21 8.05 3.17 7.30
CA LEU A 21 9.01 4.07 7.94
C LEU A 21 9.35 3.63 9.37
N LEU A 22 8.41 3.00 10.08
CA LEU A 22 8.61 2.49 11.44
C LEU A 22 9.30 1.11 11.46
N SER A 23 9.22 0.33 10.38
CA SER A 23 9.63 -1.09 10.36
C SER A 23 10.80 -1.41 9.41
N LYS A 24 11.07 -0.58 8.39
CA LYS A 24 12.14 -0.80 7.41
C LYS A 24 13.39 -0.01 7.78
N LYS A 25 14.54 -0.47 7.27
CA LYS A 25 15.86 0.09 7.63
C LYS A 25 16.17 1.43 6.95
N ASN A 26 15.51 1.74 5.84
CA ASN A 26 15.75 2.96 5.08
C ASN A 26 14.47 3.44 4.37
N ALA A 27 14.47 4.71 3.97
CA ALA A 27 13.33 5.36 3.33
C ALA A 27 13.02 4.81 1.93
N LYS A 28 14.00 4.24 1.22
CA LYS A 28 13.80 3.66 -0.11
C LYS A 28 12.96 2.38 -0.02
N ASP A 29 13.29 1.49 0.90
CA ASP A 29 12.55 0.25 1.14
C ASP A 29 11.14 0.57 1.67
N ALA A 30 11.02 1.62 2.51
CA ALA A 30 9.73 2.09 2.98
C ALA A 30 8.84 2.61 1.84
N LEU A 31 9.41 3.40 0.93
CA LEU A 31 8.71 3.91 -0.25
C LEU A 31 8.28 2.77 -1.19
N GLN A 32 9.16 1.81 -1.45
CA GLN A 32 8.84 0.66 -2.29
C GLN A 32 7.70 -0.18 -1.71
N PHE A 33 7.69 -0.42 -0.40
CA PHE A 33 6.60 -1.10 0.29
C PHE A 33 5.27 -0.35 0.15
N ALA A 34 5.28 0.97 0.38
CA ALA A 34 4.08 1.79 0.28
C ALA A 34 3.49 1.83 -1.13
N VAL A 35 4.35 1.91 -2.15
CA VAL A 35 3.92 1.87 -3.56
C VAL A 35 3.30 0.50 -3.89
N ALA A 36 3.91 -0.60 -3.45
CA ALA A 36 3.37 -1.95 -3.67
C ALA A 36 1.99 -2.12 -3.02
N ALA A 37 1.83 -1.72 -1.76
CA ALA A 37 0.56 -1.78 -1.05
C ALA A 37 -0.54 -0.94 -1.74
N SER A 38 -0.19 0.25 -2.24
CA SER A 38 -1.12 1.11 -2.99
C SER A 38 -1.54 0.50 -4.34
N CYS A 39 -0.63 -0.15 -5.04
CA CYS A 39 -0.96 -0.88 -6.27
C CYS A 39 -1.88 -2.06 -5.98
N LEU A 40 -1.61 -2.84 -4.92
CA LEU A 40 -2.44 -3.99 -4.52
C LEU A 40 -3.85 -3.55 -4.11
N LYS A 41 -3.97 -2.44 -3.37
CA LYS A 41 -5.29 -1.87 -3.07
C LYS A 41 -6.12 -1.61 -4.32
N GLN A 42 -5.48 -1.19 -5.42
CA GLN A 42 -6.18 -0.88 -6.66
C GLN A 42 -6.75 -2.11 -7.39
N THR A 43 -6.41 -3.32 -6.93
CA THR A 43 -6.98 -4.59 -7.41
C THR A 43 -8.14 -5.10 -6.54
N ILE A 44 -8.46 -4.41 -5.44
CA ILE A 44 -9.49 -4.79 -4.48
C ILE A 44 -10.64 -3.77 -4.56
N PRO A 45 -11.89 -4.20 -4.78
CA PRO A 45 -13.04 -3.30 -4.81
C PRO A 45 -13.37 -2.74 -3.41
N GLY A 46 -13.83 -1.48 -3.35
CA GLY A 46 -14.15 -0.78 -2.11
C GLY A 46 -12.96 -0.03 -1.50
N ASP A 47 -13.17 0.70 -0.40
CA ASP A 47 -12.20 1.70 0.08
C ASP A 47 -11.03 1.12 0.90
N PHE A 48 -11.22 0.01 1.60
CA PHE A 48 -10.22 -0.50 2.54
C PHE A 48 -9.13 -1.34 1.88
N ASN A 49 -7.90 -1.18 2.35
CA ASN A 49 -6.80 -2.07 2.00
C ASN A 49 -6.89 -3.35 2.85
N LEU A 50 -7.20 -4.48 2.21
CA LEU A 50 -7.33 -5.79 2.87
C LEU A 50 -6.07 -6.65 2.73
N VAL A 51 -4.97 -6.03 2.31
CA VAL A 51 -3.67 -6.66 2.07
C VAL A 51 -2.87 -6.68 3.38
N SER A 52 -2.25 -7.81 3.69
CA SER A 52 -1.36 -8.03 4.82
C SER A 52 0.06 -7.52 4.55
N ALA A 53 0.92 -7.50 5.56
CA ALA A 53 2.30 -7.05 5.38
C ALA A 53 3.17 -8.07 4.62
N GLU A 54 2.71 -9.32 4.54
CA GLU A 54 3.36 -10.44 3.87
C GLU A 54 3.03 -10.55 2.38
N GLU A 55 1.97 -9.88 1.90
CA GLU A 55 1.51 -9.84 0.50
C GLU A 55 2.21 -8.74 -0.33
#